data_AF-A0A7J4TSH0-F1
#
_entry.id   AF-A0A7J4TSH0-F1
#
_cell.length_a   1.000
_cell.length_b   1.000
_cell.length_c   1.000
_cell.angle_alpha   90.00
_cell.angle_beta   90.00
_cell.angle_gamma   90.00
#
_symmetry.space_group_name_H-M   'P 1'
#
loop_
_entity.id
_entity.type
_entity.pdbx_description
1 polymer ?
#
loop_
_entity_poly.entity_id
_entity_poly.type
_entity_poly.pdbx_seq_one_letter_code
_entity_poly.pdbx_strand_id
1 'polypeptide(L)'
;MENNGESRSTSTSIKNNKENNFKASGEMKEAFGPHLTLDLSGCKRSTLTGMQTLYNLLDTLPGQIGMTKMTLPHVVEWLDKWADTPGYSGIVMLAESHIAIHTFPDSDYVFIDIFSCRHFDVDKAVNLFVKTFKPKNIVRNVVARGIDFPKPTHIVNNETVQVIQK
;
A
#
# COMPACT_ATOMS: atom_id res chain seq x y z
N MET A 1 -25.32 -34.28 23.06
CA MET A 1 -25.13 -34.00 21.63
C MET A 1 -24.28 -32.75 21.54
N GLU A 2 -22.97 -32.94 21.55
CA GLU A 2 -21.99 -31.87 21.40
C GLU A 2 -21.84 -31.57 19.92
N ASN A 3 -21.96 -30.30 19.54
CA ASN A 3 -21.72 -29.84 18.18
C ASN A 3 -20.57 -28.84 18.23
N ASN A 4 -19.34 -29.34 18.16
CA ASN A 4 -18.12 -28.54 18.03
C ASN A 4 -17.97 -28.14 16.57
N GLY A 5 -18.44 -26.94 16.22
CA GLY A 5 -18.15 -26.30 14.94
C GLY A 5 -16.70 -25.84 14.89
N GLU A 6 -15.84 -26.65 14.28
CA GLU A 6 -14.47 -26.29 13.94
C GLU A 6 -14.46 -25.10 12.97
N SER A 7 -13.93 -23.96 13.44
CA SER A 7 -13.64 -22.80 12.61
C SER A 7 -12.45 -23.12 11.72
N ARG A 8 -12.71 -23.42 10.43
CA ARG A 8 -11.67 -23.64 9.44
C ARG A 8 -10.95 -22.31 9.17
N SER A 9 -9.77 -22.12 9.76
CA SER A 9 -8.88 -21.01 9.46
C SER A 9 -8.43 -21.12 8.00
N THR A 10 -8.92 -20.25 7.13
CA THR A 10 -8.39 -20.10 5.78
C THR A 10 -6.97 -19.54 5.88
N SER A 11 -5.95 -20.35 5.59
CA SER A 11 -4.55 -19.92 5.62
C SER A 11 -4.24 -19.02 4.42
N THR A 12 -3.98 -17.73 4.66
CA THR A 12 -3.48 -16.81 3.62
C THR A 12 -2.00 -17.10 3.36
N SER A 13 -1.62 -17.24 2.08
CA SER A 13 -0.24 -17.50 1.65
C SER A 13 0.46 -16.21 1.25
N ILE A 14 1.57 -15.88 1.90
CA ILE A 14 2.40 -14.71 1.56
C ILE A 14 3.62 -15.19 0.78
N LYS A 15 3.76 -14.76 -0.47
CA LYS A 15 4.96 -14.97 -1.30
C LYS A 15 5.80 -13.69 -1.30
N ASN A 16 6.99 -13.77 -0.71
CA ASN A 16 7.97 -12.69 -0.76
C ASN A 16 8.84 -12.89 -2.01
N ASN A 17 8.60 -12.10 -3.06
CA ASN A 17 9.50 -12.09 -4.21
C ASN A 17 10.67 -11.15 -3.89
N LYS A 18 11.80 -11.78 -3.54
CA LYS A 18 13.04 -11.21 -2.96
C LYS A 18 12.96 -10.98 -1.45
N GLU A 19 13.63 -11.86 -0.73
CA GLU A 19 14.05 -11.69 0.66
C GLU A 19 14.99 -10.48 0.78
N ASN A 20 14.42 -9.28 0.85
CA ASN A 20 15.04 -8.21 1.62
C ASN A 20 14.28 -8.18 2.94
N ASN A 21 14.74 -8.99 3.91
CA ASN A 21 14.39 -8.80 5.30
C ASN A 21 14.45 -7.29 5.59
N PHE A 22 13.35 -6.71 6.06
CA PHE A 22 13.15 -5.28 6.32
C PHE A 22 14.03 -4.75 7.48
N LYS A 23 15.25 -5.23 7.60
CA LYS A 23 16.33 -4.53 8.28
C LYS A 23 16.89 -3.56 7.26
N ALA A 24 16.79 -2.26 7.53
CA ALA A 24 17.33 -1.19 6.70
C ALA A 24 18.72 -1.56 6.14
N SER A 25 18.76 -2.04 4.90
CA SER A 25 20.00 -2.18 4.16
C SER A 25 20.57 -0.77 3.94
N GLY A 26 21.88 -0.65 3.74
CA GLY A 26 22.52 0.65 3.50
C GLY A 26 21.86 1.44 2.36
N GLU A 27 21.34 0.75 1.34
CA GLU A 27 20.65 1.34 0.19
C GLU A 27 19.37 2.10 0.56
N MET A 28 18.59 1.64 1.56
CA MET A 28 17.38 2.33 1.99
C MET A 28 17.66 3.63 2.76
N LYS A 29 18.84 3.77 3.37
CA LYS A 29 19.23 5.02 4.05
C LYS A 29 19.57 6.13 3.06
N GLU A 30 20.05 5.77 1.88
CA GLU A 30 20.40 6.73 0.84
C GLU A 30 19.23 7.07 -0.09
N ALA A 31 18.27 6.16 -0.21
CA ALA A 31 17.07 6.34 -1.01
C ALA A 31 16.17 7.51 -0.52
N PHE A 32 15.49 8.16 -1.47
CA PHE A 32 14.40 9.10 -1.22
C PHE A 32 13.31 8.49 -0.33
N GLY A 33 12.95 7.21 -0.55
CA GLY A 33 12.06 6.50 0.38
C GLY A 33 11.49 5.19 -0.16
N PRO A 34 10.73 4.46 0.67
CA PRO A 34 10.18 3.15 0.30
C PRO A 34 8.96 3.25 -0.62
N HIS A 35 8.90 2.37 -1.61
CA HIS A 35 7.70 2.07 -2.38
C HIS A 35 7.26 0.63 -2.12
N LEU A 36 6.17 0.46 -1.39
CA LEU A 36 5.49 -0.82 -1.21
C LEU A 36 4.54 -1.04 -2.39
N THR A 37 4.66 -2.19 -3.05
CA THR A 37 3.64 -2.70 -3.96
C THR A 37 3.06 -4.00 -3.43
N LEU A 38 1.75 -4.16 -3.53
CA LEU A 38 1.04 -5.39 -3.17
C LEU A 38 0.14 -5.84 -4.31
N ASP A 39 0.26 -7.13 -4.63
CA ASP A 39 -0.68 -7.81 -5.50
C ASP A 39 -1.46 -8.82 -4.67
N LEU A 40 -2.76 -8.60 -4.53
CA LEU A 40 -3.64 -9.41 -3.71
C LEU A 40 -4.58 -10.21 -4.59
N SER A 41 -4.56 -11.53 -4.48
CA SER A 41 -5.40 -12.43 -5.29
C SER A 41 -6.30 -13.33 -4.46
N GLY A 42 -7.45 -13.69 -5.03
CA GLY A 42 -8.48 -14.45 -4.34
C GLY A 42 -9.12 -13.66 -3.20
N CYS A 43 -9.23 -12.34 -3.37
CA CYS A 43 -9.88 -11.42 -2.45
C CYS A 43 -11.38 -11.70 -2.37
N LYS A 44 -12.01 -11.34 -1.25
CA LYS A 44 -13.46 -11.42 -1.10
C LYS A 44 -14.13 -10.41 -2.04
N ARG A 45 -14.78 -10.88 -3.11
CA ARG A 45 -15.41 -10.05 -4.15
C ARG A 45 -16.24 -8.88 -3.64
N SER A 46 -17.04 -9.08 -2.58
CA SER A 46 -17.88 -8.03 -1.99
C SER A 46 -17.11 -6.83 -1.42
N THR A 47 -15.79 -6.96 -1.26
CA THR A 47 -14.90 -5.90 -0.75
C THR A 47 -14.20 -5.14 -1.88
N LEU A 48 -14.29 -5.66 -3.10
CA LEU A 48 -13.70 -5.10 -4.32
C LEU A 48 -14.67 -4.16 -5.03
N THR A 49 -15.94 -4.30 -4.72
CA THR A 49 -17.06 -3.54 -5.26
C THR A 49 -17.45 -2.42 -4.30
N GLY A 50 -17.65 -1.22 -4.83
CA GLY A 50 -18.17 -0.08 -4.10
C GLY A 50 -17.10 0.98 -3.80
N MET A 51 -17.35 2.17 -4.35
CA MET A 51 -16.52 3.36 -4.17
C MET A 51 -16.25 3.69 -2.69
N GLN A 52 -17.25 3.51 -1.81
CA GLN A 52 -17.14 3.88 -0.40
C GLN A 52 -16.09 3.05 0.36
N THR A 53 -15.91 1.77 0.01
CA THR A 53 -14.92 0.89 0.65
C THR A 53 -13.51 1.44 0.41
N LEU A 54 -13.20 1.76 -0.84
CA LEU A 54 -11.90 2.35 -1.22
C LEU A 54 -11.72 3.73 -0.64
N TYR A 55 -12.78 4.57 -0.70
CA TYR A 55 -12.73 5.90 -0.13
C TYR A 55 -12.38 5.86 1.35
N ASN A 56 -13.10 5.07 2.16
CA ASN A 56 -12.85 4.97 3.60
C ASN A 56 -11.46 4.42 3.92
N LEU A 57 -11.00 3.45 3.14
CA LEU A 57 -9.66 2.88 3.29
C LEU A 57 -8.59 3.95 3.03
N LEU A 58 -8.67 4.65 1.91
CA LEU A 58 -7.75 5.75 1.55
C LEU A 58 -7.85 6.95 2.51
N ASP A 59 -9.03 7.17 3.10
CA ASP A 59 -9.27 8.28 4.03
C ASP A 59 -8.61 8.05 5.40
N THR A 60 -8.59 6.80 5.87
CA THR A 60 -8.19 6.41 7.23
C THR A 60 -6.81 5.75 7.30
N LEU A 61 -6.41 5.01 6.28
CA LEU A 61 -5.13 4.29 6.23
C LEU A 61 -3.93 5.20 6.48
N PRO A 62 -3.79 6.40 5.87
CA PRO A 62 -2.61 7.24 6.06
C PRO A 62 -2.32 7.51 7.54
N GLY A 63 -3.33 7.94 8.30
CA GLY A 63 -3.16 8.22 9.74
C GLY A 63 -2.82 6.97 10.55
N GLN A 64 -3.34 5.79 10.15
CA GLN A 64 -3.04 4.53 10.84
C GLN A 64 -1.57 4.11 10.67
N ILE A 65 -0.92 4.49 9.57
CA ILE A 65 0.50 4.18 9.31
C ILE A 65 1.43 5.39 9.53
N GLY A 66 0.94 6.43 10.22
CA GLY A 66 1.74 7.59 10.61
C GLY A 66 2.03 8.56 9.47
N MET A 67 1.26 8.52 8.38
CA MET A 67 1.39 9.41 7.23
C MET A 67 0.34 10.52 7.22
N THR A 68 0.65 11.61 6.52
CA THR A 68 -0.19 12.81 6.51
C THR A 68 -0.94 12.93 5.20
N LYS A 69 -2.27 12.78 5.26
CA LYS A 69 -3.16 12.99 4.12
C LYS A 69 -3.24 14.48 3.75
N MET A 70 -3.03 14.81 2.47
CA MET A 70 -3.13 16.19 1.94
C MET A 70 -4.44 16.46 1.21
N THR A 71 -5.01 15.45 0.55
CA THR A 71 -6.25 15.58 -0.23
C THR A 71 -7.32 14.67 0.33
N LEU A 72 -8.58 14.93 -0.02
CA LEU A 72 -9.59 13.88 0.05
C LEU A 72 -9.22 12.76 -0.94
N PRO A 73 -9.58 11.51 -0.67
CA PRO A 73 -9.44 10.44 -1.65
C PRO A 73 -10.23 10.75 -2.91
N HIS A 74 -9.60 10.55 -4.06
CA HIS A 74 -10.29 10.57 -5.34
C HIS A 74 -10.49 9.12 -5.79
N VAL A 75 -11.73 8.70 -5.95
CA VAL A 75 -12.09 7.34 -6.36
C VAL A 75 -12.98 7.42 -7.58
N VAL A 76 -12.63 6.66 -8.61
CA VAL A 76 -13.37 6.57 -9.87
C VAL A 76 -13.78 5.13 -10.12
N GLU A 77 -14.99 4.96 -10.62
CA GLU A 77 -15.45 3.71 -11.18
C GLU A 77 -14.88 3.53 -12.58
N TRP A 78 -14.53 2.30 -12.92
CA TRP A 78 -14.15 1.93 -14.28
C TRP A 78 -14.77 0.59 -14.64
N LEU A 79 -15.08 0.41 -15.92
CA LEU A 79 -15.67 -0.81 -16.45
C LEU A 79 -14.93 -1.19 -17.72
N ASP A 80 -14.29 -2.37 -17.71
CA ASP A 80 -13.75 -2.96 -18.94
C ASP A 80 -14.93 -3.37 -19.83
N LYS A 81 -14.75 -3.29 -21.15
CA LYS A 81 -15.75 -3.66 -22.16
C LYS A 81 -16.30 -5.08 -21.96
N TRP A 82 -15.49 -5.95 -21.35
CA TRP A 82 -15.82 -7.36 -21.14
C TRP A 82 -16.08 -7.72 -19.67
N ALA A 83 -16.16 -6.74 -18.77
CA ALA A 83 -16.42 -6.97 -17.35
C ALA A 83 -17.93 -6.96 -17.06
N ASP A 84 -18.35 -7.85 -16.17
CA ASP A 84 -19.73 -7.89 -15.66
C ASP A 84 -19.89 -7.00 -14.43
N THR A 85 -18.78 -6.75 -13.71
CA THR A 85 -18.76 -5.95 -12.49
C THR A 85 -17.77 -4.79 -12.61
N PRO A 86 -18.17 -3.54 -12.32
CA PRO A 86 -17.25 -2.41 -12.37
C PRO A 86 -16.17 -2.54 -11.30
N GLY A 87 -14.93 -2.20 -11.68
CA GLY A 87 -13.82 -2.02 -10.77
C GLY A 87 -13.72 -0.57 -10.29
N TYR A 88 -12.84 -0.33 -9.32
CA TYR A 88 -12.62 1.01 -8.78
C TYR A 88 -11.13 1.31 -8.72
N SER A 89 -10.78 2.55 -9.05
CA SER A 89 -9.43 3.09 -8.94
C SER A 89 -9.48 4.26 -7.97
N GLY A 90 -8.64 4.23 -6.93
CA GLY A 90 -8.61 5.25 -5.90
C GLY A 90 -7.20 5.73 -5.62
N ILE A 91 -7.03 7.02 -5.38
CA ILE A 91 -5.76 7.62 -4.97
C ILE A 91 -5.98 8.66 -3.89
N VAL A 92 -5.02 8.77 -2.97
CA VAL A 92 -4.93 9.88 -2.02
C VAL A 92 -3.52 10.44 -2.03
N MET A 93 -3.41 11.77 -2.12
CA MET A 93 -2.12 12.44 -2.03
C MET A 93 -1.75 12.63 -0.56
N LEU A 94 -0.48 12.33 -0.28
CA LEU A 94 0.12 12.48 1.03
C LEU A 94 1.12 13.65 1.00
N ALA A 95 1.48 14.18 2.17
CA ALA A 95 2.61 15.10 2.29
C ALA A 95 3.91 14.44 1.85
N GLU A 96 3.98 13.12 1.99
CA GLU A 96 5.16 12.31 1.73
C GLU A 96 5.21 11.77 0.28
N SER A 97 4.07 11.35 -0.29
CA SER A 97 3.84 11.10 -1.72
C SER A 97 2.37 10.70 -1.99
N HIS A 98 2.02 9.40 -1.99
CA HIS A 98 0.67 8.94 -2.33
C HIS A 98 0.38 7.49 -1.92
N ILE A 99 -0.91 7.15 -1.88
CA ILE A 99 -1.41 5.76 -1.86
C ILE A 99 -2.39 5.57 -3.02
N ALA A 100 -2.22 4.52 -3.82
CA ALA A 100 -3.11 4.16 -4.92
C ALA A 100 -3.62 2.71 -4.76
N ILE A 101 -4.87 2.47 -5.17
CA ILE A 101 -5.55 1.17 -5.10
C ILE A 101 -6.37 0.97 -6.38
N HIS A 102 -6.25 -0.19 -7.00
CA HIS A 102 -7.06 -0.61 -8.14
C HIS A 102 -7.71 -1.97 -7.86
N THR A 103 -9.04 -2.05 -7.90
CA THR A 103 -9.78 -3.30 -7.68
C THR A 103 -10.31 -3.88 -8.99
N PHE A 104 -10.23 -5.20 -9.12
CA PHE A 104 -10.68 -5.99 -10.26
C PHE A 104 -11.63 -7.09 -9.77
N PRO A 105 -12.93 -6.79 -9.56
CA PRO A 105 -13.86 -7.73 -8.94
C PRO A 105 -14.01 -9.06 -9.68
N ASP A 106 -14.00 -9.06 -11.01
CA ASP A 106 -14.18 -10.29 -11.80
C ASP A 106 -12.99 -11.25 -11.68
N SER A 107 -11.80 -10.71 -11.37
CA SER A 107 -10.57 -11.47 -11.13
C SER A 107 -10.28 -11.72 -9.64
N ASP A 108 -11.17 -11.29 -8.74
CA ASP A 108 -10.94 -11.30 -7.28
C ASP A 108 -9.56 -10.71 -6.90
N TYR A 109 -9.18 -9.59 -7.54
CA TYR A 109 -7.81 -9.07 -7.50
C TYR A 109 -7.74 -7.59 -7.07
N VAL A 110 -6.63 -7.21 -6.43
CA VAL A 110 -6.31 -5.81 -6.08
C VAL A 110 -4.83 -5.53 -6.32
N PHE A 111 -4.54 -4.39 -6.95
CA PHE A 111 -3.21 -3.77 -6.97
C PHE A 111 -3.18 -2.59 -6.00
N ILE A 112 -2.08 -2.46 -5.26
CA ILE A 112 -1.92 -1.44 -4.23
C ILE A 112 -0.49 -0.90 -4.26
N ASP A 113 -0.38 0.41 -4.19
CA ASP A 113 0.89 1.14 -4.13
C ASP A 113 0.87 2.09 -2.93
N ILE A 114 1.90 2.01 -2.08
CA ILE A 114 2.21 3.02 -1.06
C ILE A 114 3.61 3.52 -1.31
N PHE A 115 3.72 4.73 -1.84
CA PHE A 115 4.99 5.42 -2.00
C PHE A 115 5.11 6.54 -0.97
N SER A 116 6.28 6.65 -0.35
CA SER A 116 6.55 7.67 0.65
C SER A 116 8.01 8.10 0.61
N CYS A 117 8.28 9.37 0.87
CA CYS A 117 9.64 9.86 1.17
C CYS A 117 10.07 9.55 2.62
N ARG A 118 9.16 9.01 3.44
CA ARG A 118 9.43 8.61 4.83
C ARG A 118 9.20 7.13 5.04
N HIS A 119 9.87 6.58 6.04
CA HIS A 119 9.61 5.22 6.47
C HIS A 119 8.24 5.12 7.13
N PHE A 120 7.54 4.01 6.88
CA PHE A 120 6.26 3.69 7.50
C PHE A 120 6.23 2.20 7.87
N ASP A 121 5.30 1.83 8.75
CA ASP A 121 5.11 0.44 9.16
C ASP A 121 4.47 -0.36 8.02
N VAL A 122 5.30 -0.99 7.20
CA VAL A 122 4.89 -1.77 6.05
C VAL A 122 4.01 -2.95 6.47
N ASP A 123 4.37 -3.67 7.53
CA ASP A 123 3.62 -4.85 7.97
C ASP A 123 2.24 -4.46 8.48
N LYS A 124 2.12 -3.32 9.18
CA LYS A 124 0.81 -2.75 9.55
C LYS A 124 -0.01 -2.38 8.32
N ALA A 125 0.58 -1.74 7.32
CA ALA A 125 -0.11 -1.42 6.06
C ALA A 125 -0.64 -2.69 5.37
N VAL A 126 0.23 -3.71 5.19
CA VAL A 126 -0.17 -4.99 4.61
C VAL A 126 -1.33 -5.61 5.40
N ASN A 127 -1.22 -5.67 6.72
CA ASN A 127 -2.25 -6.26 7.58
C ASN A 127 -3.61 -5.56 7.46
N LEU A 128 -3.64 -4.24 7.26
CA LEU A 128 -4.88 -3.50 7.01
C LEU A 128 -5.53 -3.92 5.70
N PHE A 129 -4.74 -4.05 4.62
CA PHE A 129 -5.26 -4.53 3.34
C PHE A 129 -5.73 -5.99 3.39
N VAL A 130 -5.01 -6.85 4.12
CA VAL A 130 -5.42 -8.25 4.32
C VAL A 130 -6.75 -8.34 5.05
N LYS A 131 -6.94 -7.55 6.11
CA LYS A 131 -8.21 -7.49 6.84
C LYS A 131 -9.37 -7.01 5.97
N THR A 132 -9.11 -6.02 5.12
CA THR A 132 -10.13 -5.44 4.22
C THR A 132 -10.49 -6.39 3.09
N PHE A 133 -9.51 -6.83 2.31
CA PHE A 133 -9.75 -7.56 1.06
C PHE A 133 -9.81 -9.08 1.24
N LYS A 134 -9.33 -9.61 2.36
CA LYS A 134 -9.30 -11.05 2.68
C LYS A 134 -8.72 -11.91 1.54
N PRO A 135 -7.50 -11.59 1.04
CA PRO A 135 -6.88 -12.35 -0.03
C PRO A 135 -6.52 -13.77 0.38
N LYS A 136 -6.49 -14.66 -0.60
CA LYS A 136 -5.91 -16.00 -0.45
C LYS A 136 -4.40 -15.97 -0.64
N ASN A 137 -3.89 -15.16 -1.58
CA ASN A 137 -2.47 -15.00 -1.81
C ASN A 137 -2.06 -13.53 -1.85
N ILE A 138 -0.85 -13.27 -1.36
CA ILE A 138 -0.25 -11.94 -1.27
C ILE A 138 1.12 -12.01 -1.94
N VAL A 139 1.34 -11.18 -2.95
CA VAL A 139 2.69 -10.86 -3.44
C VAL A 139 3.03 -9.48 -2.90
N ARG A 140 4.16 -9.38 -2.19
CA ARG A 140 4.64 -8.13 -1.59
C ARG A 140 6.01 -7.80 -2.13
N ASN A 141 6.21 -6.55 -2.52
CA ASN A 141 7.52 -6.00 -2.87
C ASN A 141 7.74 -4.67 -2.17
N VAL A 142 8.97 -4.41 -1.73
CA VAL A 142 9.39 -3.10 -1.22
C VAL A 142 10.62 -2.66 -2.00
N VAL A 143 10.53 -1.50 -2.62
CA VAL A 143 11.60 -0.95 -3.46
C VAL A 143 12.12 0.35 -2.86
N ALA A 144 13.44 0.46 -2.75
CA ALA A 144 14.13 1.71 -2.45
C ALA A 144 14.04 2.64 -3.66
N ARG A 145 13.35 3.78 -3.53
CA ARG A 145 13.23 4.76 -4.63
C ARG A 145 14.20 5.90 -4.43
N GLY A 146 14.82 6.38 -5.51
CA GLY A 146 15.66 7.57 -5.50
C GLY A 146 16.97 7.39 -4.75
N ILE A 147 17.70 6.30 -5.02
CA ILE A 147 19.04 6.04 -4.48
C ILE A 147 20.02 7.17 -4.85
N ASP A 148 19.82 7.76 -6.03
CA ASP A 148 20.57 8.86 -6.61
C ASP A 148 19.79 10.19 -6.58
N PHE A 149 18.71 10.27 -5.80
CA PHE A 149 17.89 11.48 -5.75
C PHE A 149 18.72 12.64 -5.18
N PRO A 150 18.81 13.80 -5.88
CA PRO A 150 19.62 14.91 -5.44
C PRO A 150 19.06 15.50 -4.15
N LYS A 151 19.77 15.28 -3.03
CA LYS A 151 19.42 15.86 -1.72
C LYS A 151 19.75 17.35 -1.76
N PRO A 152 18.77 18.27 -1.60
CA PRO A 152 19.06 19.70 -1.56
C PRO A 152 20.08 19.98 -0.46
N THR A 153 21.11 20.75 -0.77
CA THR A 153 22.13 21.18 0.20
C THR A 153 21.96 22.67 0.47
N HIS A 154 21.95 23.05 1.74
CA HIS A 154 22.09 24.45 2.14
C HIS A 154 23.48 24.70 2.73
N ILE A 155 24.00 25.89 2.49
CA ILE A 155 25.22 26.36 3.15
C ILE A 155 24.79 27.10 4.41
N VAL A 156 25.18 26.59 5.57
CA VAL A 156 24.96 27.22 6.89
C VAL A 156 26.33 27.36 7.54
N ASN A 157 26.72 28.58 7.92
CA ASN A 157 28.03 28.86 8.55
C ASN A 157 29.24 28.29 7.79
N ASN A 158 29.27 28.39 6.46
CA ASN A 158 30.29 27.80 5.56
C ASN A 158 30.37 26.27 5.56
N GLU A 159 29.40 25.58 6.14
CA GLU A 159 29.28 24.12 6.08
C GLU A 159 28.13 23.72 5.16
N THR A 160 28.35 22.68 4.35
CA THR A 160 27.31 22.08 3.52
C THR A 160 26.45 21.16 4.38
N VAL A 161 25.18 21.52 4.58
CA VAL A 161 24.21 20.72 5.33
C VAL A 161 23.19 20.14 4.34
N GLN A 162 23.01 18.83 4.37
CA GLN A 162 21.94 18.18 3.60
C GLN A 162 20.58 18.48 4.23
N VAL A 163 19.62 18.87 3.41
CA VAL A 163 18.23 19.00 3.84
C VAL A 163 17.66 17.61 4.09
N ILE A 164 17.42 17.31 5.36
CA ILE A 164 16.63 16.14 5.74
C ILE A 164 15.17 16.47 5.39
N GLN A 165 14.60 15.76 4.41
CA GLN A 165 13.17 15.83 4.14
C GLN A 165 12.43 15.35 5.39
N LYS A 166 11.76 16.28 6.08
CA LYS A 166 11.02 16.02 7.33
C LYS A 166 9.78 15.19 7.10
#